data_AF-A0A4Q5H9R8-F1
#
_entry.id   AF-A0A4Q5H9R8-F1
#
_cell.length_a   1.000
_cell.length_b   1.000
_cell.length_c   1.000
_cell.angle_alpha   90.00
_cell.angle_beta   90.00
_cell.angle_gamma   90.00
#
_symmetry.space_group_name_H-M   'P 1'
#
loop_
_entity.id
_entity.type
_entity.pdbx_description
1 polymer ?
#
loop_
_entity_poly.entity_id
_entity_poly.type
_entity_poly.pdbx_seq_one_letter_code
_entity_poly.pdbx_strand_id
1 'polypeptide(L)'
;MEPSVKDKYIILGFVGFAILLISSIATLIVAEKFNQDNFVRLIVFVCGNLLGWLLYFSFQTVIFDTYEIYKIKFGKKKTLAETIKGREELPQSTLEPTVALKPMPTNGEAPAGTEPPIKLSIAPELHEKNRADYEDREQQEKEERIRMVMEYIHFYMPRIADEETVNHICKEVNSWMNLHTYKPKPITRRLTKEITNIPLRHFVWNISERFMYKKYYNGDNRARFIKALFPHEFADTDIATIKNFKVEPLKTLIPIDEPENGNLDFHYPADYVREKQI
;
A
#
# COMPACT_ATOMS: atom_id res chain seq x y z
N MET A 1 -6.77 -6.99 -25.19
CA MET A 1 -6.45 -8.14 -26.07
C MET A 1 -5.50 -8.99 -25.28
N GLU A 2 -5.98 -10.10 -24.70
CA GLU A 2 -5.10 -10.99 -23.95
C GLU A 2 -4.08 -11.61 -24.92
N PRO A 3 -2.78 -11.62 -24.58
CA PRO A 3 -1.78 -12.24 -25.45
C PRO A 3 -2.13 -13.73 -25.59
N SER A 4 -2.14 -14.20 -26.85
CA SER A 4 -2.39 -15.59 -27.17
C SER A 4 -1.41 -16.46 -26.39
N VAL A 5 -1.85 -17.63 -25.92
CA VAL A 5 -1.00 -18.60 -25.23
C VAL A 5 0.29 -18.87 -26.02
N LYS A 6 0.22 -18.85 -27.35
CA LYS A 6 1.37 -19.00 -28.25
C LYS A 6 2.40 -17.87 -28.10
N ASP A 7 1.96 -16.62 -27.94
CA ASP A 7 2.84 -15.45 -27.84
C ASP A 7 3.66 -15.47 -26.54
N LYS A 8 3.05 -15.95 -25.44
CA LYS A 8 3.76 -16.11 -24.14
C LYS A 8 4.90 -17.11 -24.23
N TYR A 9 4.69 -18.24 -24.90
CA TYR A 9 5.73 -19.25 -25.08
C TYR A 9 6.83 -18.79 -26.04
N ILE A 10 6.50 -17.99 -27.06
CA ILE A 10 7.49 -17.40 -27.97
C ILE A 10 8.40 -16.41 -27.22
N ILE A 11 7.82 -15.52 -26.40
CA ILE A 11 8.58 -14.55 -25.61
C ILE A 11 9.46 -15.26 -24.57
N LEU A 12 8.91 -16.24 -23.85
CA LEU A 12 9.66 -17.02 -22.86
C LEU A 12 10.81 -17.80 -23.51
N GLY A 13 10.58 -18.35 -24.71
CA GLY A 13 11.61 -19.02 -25.50
C GLY A 13 12.75 -18.09 -25.91
N PHE A 14 12.43 -16.88 -26.39
CA PHE A 14 13.45 -15.89 -26.77
C PHE A 14 14.28 -15.42 -25.57
N VAL A 15 13.63 -15.16 -24.43
CA VAL A 15 14.31 -14.81 -23.17
C VAL A 15 15.23 -15.93 -22.71
N GLY A 16 14.73 -17.18 -22.69
CA GLY A 16 15.53 -18.35 -22.33
C GLY A 16 16.75 -18.52 -23.24
N PHE A 17 16.59 -18.29 -24.54
CA PHE A 17 17.69 -18.32 -25.51
C PHE A 17 18.73 -17.22 -25.24
N ALA A 18 18.30 -16.00 -24.91
CA ALA A 18 19.20 -14.91 -24.56
C ALA A 18 20.00 -15.21 -23.28
N ILE A 19 19.36 -15.78 -22.25
CA ILE A 19 20.02 -16.20 -21.00
C ILE A 19 21.07 -17.29 -21.29
N LEU A 20 20.72 -18.27 -22.12
CA LEU A 20 21.65 -19.34 -22.54
C LEU A 20 22.86 -18.79 -23.28
N LEU A 21 22.65 -17.85 -24.21
CA LEU A 21 23.74 -17.21 -24.96
C LEU A 21 24.68 -16.42 -24.04
N ILE A 22 24.13 -15.58 -23.17
CA ILE A 22 24.93 -14.77 -22.23
C ILE A 22 25.71 -15.68 -21.28
N SER A 23 25.07 -16.73 -20.75
CA SER A 23 25.72 -17.71 -19.87
C SER A 23 26.83 -18.47 -20.60
N SER A 24 26.62 -18.81 -21.88
CA SER A 24 27.63 -19.48 -22.71
C SER A 24 28.84 -18.57 -22.96
N ILE A 25 28.63 -17.29 -23.30
CA ILE A 25 29.72 -16.33 -23.51
C ILE A 25 30.51 -16.11 -22.21
N ALA A 26 29.82 -15.89 -21.09
CA ALA A 26 30.46 -15.75 -19.79
C ALA A 26 31.29 -16.99 -19.40
N THR A 27 30.76 -18.18 -19.71
CA THR A 27 31.46 -19.45 -19.49
C THR A 27 32.76 -19.51 -20.30
N LEU A 28 32.75 -19.11 -21.58
CA LEU A 28 33.95 -19.11 -22.41
C LEU A 28 35.02 -18.14 -21.89
N ILE A 29 34.61 -16.93 -21.46
CA ILE A 29 35.52 -15.91 -20.89
C ILE A 29 36.16 -16.41 -19.59
N VAL A 30 35.39 -17.04 -18.71
CA VAL A 30 35.92 -17.57 -17.46
C VAL A 30 36.79 -18.80 -17.72
N ALA A 31 36.37 -19.71 -18.59
CA ALA A 31 37.13 -20.91 -18.94
C ALA A 31 38.53 -20.61 -19.49
N GLU A 32 38.68 -19.55 -20.28
CA GLU A 32 39.98 -19.11 -20.78
C GLU A 32 40.96 -18.79 -19.64
N LYS A 33 40.47 -18.20 -18.54
CA LYS A 33 41.27 -17.89 -17.35
C LYS A 33 41.64 -19.11 -16.51
N PHE A 34 40.93 -20.23 -16.70
CA PHE A 34 41.14 -21.49 -15.97
C PHE A 34 41.65 -22.60 -16.91
N ASN A 35 42.38 -22.25 -17.96
CA ASN A 35 43.00 -23.20 -18.90
C ASN A 35 41.99 -24.22 -19.50
N GLN A 36 40.77 -23.75 -19.80
CA GLN A 36 39.68 -24.56 -20.36
C GLN A 36 39.22 -25.73 -19.47
N ASP A 37 39.32 -25.59 -18.15
CA ASP A 37 38.83 -26.60 -17.21
C ASP A 37 37.32 -26.90 -17.40
N ASN A 38 37.00 -28.18 -17.64
CA ASN A 38 35.64 -28.62 -17.93
C ASN A 38 34.70 -28.52 -16.72
N PHE A 39 35.21 -28.66 -15.50
CA PHE A 39 34.41 -28.55 -14.28
C PHE A 39 34.04 -27.09 -14.00
N VAL A 40 35.00 -26.17 -14.15
CA VAL A 40 34.75 -24.72 -14.08
C VAL A 40 33.76 -24.30 -15.17
N ARG A 41 33.91 -24.80 -16.40
CA ARG A 41 32.94 -24.53 -17.48
C ARG A 41 31.53 -24.95 -17.13
N LEU A 42 31.36 -26.16 -16.61
CA LEU A 42 30.05 -26.70 -16.23
C LEU A 42 29.42 -25.85 -15.12
N ILE A 43 30.17 -25.54 -14.06
CA ILE A 43 29.67 -24.78 -12.91
C ILE A 43 29.29 -23.36 -13.33
N VAL A 44 30.16 -22.66 -14.05
CA VAL A 44 29.89 -21.28 -14.48
C VAL A 44 28.67 -21.23 -15.40
N PHE A 45 28.50 -22.20 -16.28
CA PHE A 45 27.34 -22.28 -17.15
C PHE A 45 26.04 -22.53 -16.36
N VAL A 46 26.04 -23.48 -15.43
CA VAL A 46 24.86 -23.80 -14.61
C VAL A 46 24.50 -22.64 -13.69
N CYS A 47 25.48 -22.05 -13.00
CA CYS A 47 25.27 -20.90 -12.13
C CYS A 47 24.82 -19.66 -12.92
N GLY A 48 25.40 -19.41 -14.09
CA GLY A 48 25.00 -18.32 -14.97
C GLY A 48 23.55 -18.44 -15.43
N ASN A 49 23.13 -19.65 -15.83
CA ASN A 49 21.75 -19.91 -16.22
C ASN A 49 20.78 -19.75 -15.05
N LEU A 50 21.12 -20.32 -13.88
CA LEU A 50 20.29 -20.19 -12.68
C LEU A 50 20.12 -18.72 -12.27
N LEU A 51 21.23 -17.97 -12.28
CA LEU A 51 21.21 -16.54 -11.97
C LEU A 51 20.40 -15.74 -13.00
N GLY A 52 20.55 -16.04 -14.29
CA GLY A 52 19.79 -15.40 -15.36
C GLY A 52 18.28 -15.59 -15.22
N TRP A 53 17.84 -16.81 -14.88
CA TRP A 53 16.42 -17.09 -14.59
C TRP A 53 15.94 -16.37 -13.33
N LEU A 54 16.72 -16.39 -12.25
CA LEU A 54 16.39 -15.67 -11.01
C LEU A 54 16.22 -14.17 -11.25
N LEU A 55 17.12 -13.56 -12.03
CA LEU A 55 17.02 -12.14 -12.41
C LEU A 55 15.80 -11.90 -13.28
N TYR A 56 15.52 -12.75 -14.28
CA TYR A 56 14.34 -12.62 -15.12
C TYR A 56 13.04 -12.65 -14.30
N PHE A 57 12.89 -13.62 -13.39
CA PHE A 57 11.70 -13.68 -12.53
C PHE A 57 11.60 -12.47 -11.60
N SER A 58 12.73 -12.00 -11.05
CA SER A 58 12.77 -10.79 -10.22
C SER A 58 12.38 -9.53 -11.01
N PHE A 59 12.79 -9.42 -12.28
CA PHE A 59 12.36 -8.33 -13.14
C PHE A 59 10.89 -8.44 -13.53
N GLN A 60 10.37 -9.64 -13.80
CA GLN A 60 8.95 -9.85 -14.09
C GLN A 60 8.07 -9.42 -12.91
N THR A 61 8.44 -9.75 -11.67
CA THR A 61 7.68 -9.31 -10.49
C THR A 61 7.71 -7.79 -10.34
N VAL A 62 8.86 -7.15 -10.53
CA VAL A 62 8.98 -5.68 -10.44
C VAL A 62 8.18 -4.97 -11.54
N ILE A 63 8.22 -5.48 -12.77
CA ILE A 63 7.45 -4.91 -13.89
C ILE A 63 5.95 -5.11 -13.65
N PHE A 64 5.52 -6.28 -13.17
CA PHE A 64 4.11 -6.54 -12.84
C PHE A 64 3.61 -5.64 -11.72
N ASP A 65 4.38 -5.50 -10.63
CA ASP A 65 4.06 -4.59 -9.53
C ASP A 65 3.99 -3.14 -10.00
N THR A 66 4.95 -2.72 -10.84
CA THR A 66 4.96 -1.37 -11.42
C THR A 66 3.79 -1.15 -12.38
N TYR A 67 3.40 -2.16 -13.16
CA TYR A 67 2.27 -2.10 -14.09
C TYR A 67 0.92 -2.08 -13.35
N GLU A 68 0.74 -2.86 -12.29
CA GLU A 68 -0.45 -2.78 -11.43
C GLU A 68 -0.55 -1.40 -10.76
N ILE A 69 0.57 -0.84 -10.27
CA ILE A 69 0.61 0.53 -9.76
C ILE A 69 0.22 1.55 -10.85
N TYR A 70 0.70 1.37 -12.08
CA TYR A 70 0.37 2.24 -13.21
C TYR A 70 -1.10 2.11 -13.64
N LYS A 71 -1.63 0.88 -13.68
CA LYS A 71 -3.04 0.56 -13.99
C LYS A 71 -3.99 1.10 -12.93
N ILE A 72 -3.62 1.06 -11.64
CA ILE A 72 -4.41 1.68 -10.57
C ILE A 72 -4.44 3.21 -10.75
N LYS A 73 -3.32 3.83 -11.17
CA LYS A 73 -3.23 5.28 -11.39
C LYS A 73 -3.91 5.78 -12.67
N PHE A 74 -3.91 5.01 -13.75
CA PHE A 74 -4.47 5.43 -15.06
C PHE A 74 -5.74 4.70 -15.50
N GLY A 75 -6.04 3.51 -14.95
CA GLY A 75 -7.26 2.75 -15.22
C GLY A 75 -8.53 3.44 -14.73
N LYS A 76 -8.44 4.27 -13.67
CA LYS A 76 -9.54 5.13 -13.21
C LYS A 76 -10.02 6.14 -14.27
N LYS A 77 -9.18 6.51 -15.26
CA LYS A 77 -9.62 7.38 -16.37
C LYS A 77 -10.43 6.66 -17.44
N LYS A 78 -10.32 5.32 -17.56
CA LYS A 78 -10.99 4.55 -18.62
C LYS A 78 -12.41 4.13 -18.21
N THR A 79 -12.63 3.80 -16.93
CA THR A 79 -13.96 3.45 -16.38
C THR A 79 -14.95 4.62 -16.40
N LEU A 80 -14.46 5.87 -16.35
CA LEU A 80 -15.31 7.07 -16.47
C LEU A 80 -15.90 7.22 -17.88
N ALA A 81 -15.19 6.80 -18.94
CA ALA A 81 -15.63 6.93 -20.33
C ALA A 81 -16.68 5.86 -20.73
N GLU A 82 -16.61 4.65 -20.16
CA GLU A 82 -17.59 3.58 -20.42
C GLU A 82 -18.88 3.75 -19.60
N THR A 83 -18.78 4.32 -18.38
CA THR A 83 -19.96 4.57 -17.53
C THR A 83 -20.87 5.67 -18.09
N ILE A 84 -20.34 6.57 -18.93
CA ILE A 84 -21.12 7.63 -19.59
C ILE A 84 -21.96 7.07 -20.76
N LYS A 85 -21.58 5.92 -21.36
CA LYS A 85 -22.29 5.35 -22.51
C LYS A 85 -23.45 4.40 -22.16
N GLY A 86 -23.59 3.99 -20.90
CA GLY A 86 -24.56 2.97 -20.48
C GLY A 86 -25.81 3.49 -19.76
N ARG A 87 -25.96 4.81 -19.57
CA ARG A 87 -27.04 5.39 -18.75
C ARG A 87 -28.13 6.11 -19.57
N GLU A 88 -28.29 5.78 -20.84
CA GLU A 88 -29.25 6.44 -21.74
C GLU A 88 -30.48 5.58 -22.11
N GLU A 89 -30.91 4.67 -21.23
CA GLU A 89 -32.23 4.05 -21.35
C GLU A 89 -33.14 4.46 -20.16
N LEU A 90 -34.19 5.21 -20.51
CA LEU A 90 -35.29 5.83 -19.72
C LEU A 90 -36.05 4.83 -18.80
N PRO A 91 -36.91 5.23 -17.82
CA PRO A 91 -38.17 5.99 -18.05
C PRO A 91 -38.58 7.05 -16.98
N GLN A 92 -39.31 8.08 -17.46
CA GLN A 92 -40.46 8.77 -16.80
C GLN A 92 -40.16 9.65 -15.54
N SER A 93 -40.78 10.81 -15.29
CA SER A 93 -41.93 11.54 -15.84
C SER A 93 -42.00 12.94 -15.17
N THR A 94 -42.64 13.92 -15.83
CA THR A 94 -43.20 15.19 -15.28
C THR A 94 -42.14 16.22 -14.80
N LEU A 95 -41.95 17.41 -15.38
CA LEU A 95 -42.89 18.50 -15.67
C LEU A 95 -42.23 19.48 -16.67
N GLU A 96 -42.92 19.86 -17.76
CA GLU A 96 -42.70 21.17 -18.40
C GLU A 96 -43.56 22.25 -17.68
N PRO A 97 -43.29 23.56 -17.84
CA PRO A 97 -43.87 24.30 -18.97
C PRO A 97 -42.93 25.31 -19.66
N THR A 98 -42.88 25.23 -21.00
CA THR A 98 -43.29 26.27 -21.97
C THR A 98 -42.52 27.61 -21.94
N VAL A 99 -41.91 28.07 -23.05
CA VAL A 99 -42.44 29.02 -24.06
C VAL A 99 -41.52 28.93 -25.30
N ALA A 100 -41.99 28.38 -26.43
CA ALA A 100 -42.42 29.10 -27.67
C ALA A 100 -41.25 29.74 -28.45
N LEU A 101 -41.00 29.62 -29.75
CA LEU A 101 -41.69 29.12 -30.95
C LEU A 101 -40.63 28.85 -32.07
N LYS A 102 -40.95 27.88 -32.94
CA LYS A 102 -40.36 27.45 -34.25
C LYS A 102 -40.16 28.59 -35.31
N PRO A 103 -39.69 28.36 -36.58
CA PRO A 103 -39.24 27.14 -37.29
C PRO A 103 -37.95 27.29 -38.15
N MET A 104 -37.49 26.16 -38.70
CA MET A 104 -36.49 26.02 -39.79
C MET A 104 -37.01 26.55 -41.15
N PRO A 105 -36.16 26.81 -42.15
CA PRO A 105 -36.16 25.91 -43.32
C PRO A 105 -34.79 25.64 -43.98
N THR A 106 -34.55 24.35 -44.22
CA THR A 106 -34.10 23.66 -45.45
C THR A 106 -33.22 24.37 -46.51
N ASN A 107 -32.11 23.67 -46.83
CA ASN A 107 -31.24 23.64 -48.03
C ASN A 107 -29.94 24.47 -48.06
N GLY A 108 -28.80 23.75 -48.10
CA GLY A 108 -27.48 24.26 -48.47
C GLY A 108 -26.37 23.26 -48.14
N GLU A 109 -25.58 22.87 -49.13
CA GLU A 109 -24.62 21.76 -49.14
C GLU A 109 -23.18 22.22 -48.77
N ALA A 110 -22.50 21.46 -47.89
CA ALA A 110 -21.05 21.45 -47.50
C ALA A 110 -20.45 22.71 -46.80
N PRO A 111 -19.39 22.61 -45.95
CA PRO A 111 -18.40 21.53 -45.79
C PRO A 111 -18.15 21.06 -44.33
N ALA A 112 -17.28 20.06 -44.17
CA ALA A 112 -16.84 19.46 -42.91
C ALA A 112 -16.45 20.52 -41.85
N GLY A 113 -17.30 20.66 -40.82
CA GLY A 113 -17.03 21.47 -39.64
C GLY A 113 -16.33 20.63 -38.58
N THR A 114 -15.08 20.96 -38.28
CA THR A 114 -14.38 20.51 -37.09
C THR A 114 -15.22 20.90 -35.87
N GLU A 115 -15.78 19.93 -35.14
CA GLU A 115 -16.42 20.21 -33.85
C GLU A 115 -15.43 20.97 -32.96
N PRO A 116 -15.80 22.13 -32.39
CA PRO A 116 -14.90 22.82 -31.48
C PRO A 116 -14.63 21.93 -30.27
N PRO A 117 -13.38 21.90 -29.75
CA PRO A 117 -13.02 21.06 -28.62
C PRO A 117 -13.95 21.41 -27.45
N ILE A 118 -14.56 20.38 -26.85
CA ILE A 118 -15.45 20.51 -25.69
C ILE A 118 -14.73 21.35 -24.63
N LYS A 119 -15.17 22.59 -24.45
CA LYS A 119 -14.63 23.50 -23.45
C LYS A 119 -15.19 23.08 -22.08
N LEU A 120 -14.53 22.12 -21.41
CA LEU A 120 -14.79 21.84 -20.00
C LEU A 120 -14.25 23.00 -19.14
N SER A 121 -15.02 24.09 -19.03
CA SER A 121 -14.79 25.06 -17.97
C SER A 121 -15.35 24.48 -16.67
N ILE A 122 -14.47 24.10 -15.73
CA ILE A 122 -14.88 23.70 -14.40
C ILE A 122 -15.42 24.95 -13.69
N ALA A 123 -16.68 24.92 -13.26
CA ALA A 123 -17.26 26.02 -12.48
C ALA A 123 -16.46 26.17 -11.17
N PRO A 124 -15.91 27.37 -10.86
CA PRO A 124 -15.07 27.57 -9.67
C PRO A 124 -15.74 27.12 -8.36
N GLU A 125 -17.03 27.41 -8.20
CA GLU A 125 -17.81 27.00 -7.02
C GLU A 125 -17.92 25.48 -6.86
N LEU A 126 -18.10 24.74 -7.96
CA LEU A 126 -18.18 23.28 -7.93
C LEU A 126 -16.81 22.67 -7.59
N HIS A 127 -15.73 23.23 -8.13
CA HIS A 127 -14.37 22.80 -7.79
C HIS A 127 -14.06 23.03 -6.31
N GLU A 128 -14.43 24.18 -5.76
CA GLU A 128 -14.21 24.49 -4.35
C GLU A 128 -15.03 23.58 -3.43
N LYS A 129 -16.31 23.34 -3.77
CA LYS A 129 -17.16 22.40 -3.04
C LYS A 129 -16.58 20.98 -3.05
N ASN A 130 -16.13 20.50 -4.21
CA ASN A 130 -15.52 19.17 -4.31
C ASN A 130 -14.23 19.09 -3.50
N ARG A 131 -13.40 20.13 -3.51
CA ARG A 131 -12.18 20.20 -2.68
C ARG A 131 -12.53 20.07 -1.20
N ALA A 132 -13.47 20.86 -0.71
CA ALA A 132 -13.92 20.80 0.68
C ALA A 132 -14.47 19.42 1.07
N ASP A 133 -15.29 18.79 0.21
CA ASP A 133 -15.79 17.43 0.44
C ASP A 133 -14.67 16.38 0.55
N TYR A 134 -13.64 16.48 -0.29
CA TYR A 134 -12.47 15.59 -0.20
C TYR A 134 -11.69 15.82 1.10
N GLU A 135 -11.46 17.07 1.49
CA GLU A 135 -10.75 17.42 2.72
C GLU A 135 -11.51 16.94 3.97
N ASP A 136 -12.83 17.13 4.01
CA ASP A 136 -13.70 16.66 5.10
C ASP A 136 -13.67 15.14 5.22
N ARG A 137 -13.77 14.41 4.10
CA ARG A 137 -13.71 12.94 4.10
C ARG A 137 -12.35 12.40 4.52
N GLU A 138 -11.26 13.02 4.08
CA GLU A 138 -9.91 12.66 4.53
C GLU A 138 -9.75 12.88 6.04
N GLN A 139 -10.29 13.98 6.57
CA GLN A 139 -10.24 14.28 7.99
C GLN A 139 -11.07 13.29 8.83
N GLN A 140 -12.28 12.93 8.37
CA GLN A 140 -13.11 11.91 9.03
C GLN A 140 -12.40 10.55 9.08
N GLU A 141 -11.82 10.10 7.97
CA GLU A 141 -11.07 8.84 7.92
C GLU A 141 -9.86 8.88 8.87
N LYS A 142 -9.14 10.01 8.91
CA LYS A 142 -8.01 10.22 9.81
C LYS A 142 -8.43 10.14 11.28
N GLU A 143 -9.51 10.81 11.67
CA GLU A 143 -10.05 10.80 13.03
C GLU A 143 -10.51 9.39 13.44
N GLU A 144 -11.18 8.67 12.54
CA GLU A 144 -11.57 7.29 12.76
C GLU A 144 -10.37 6.37 12.99
N ARG A 145 -9.33 6.48 12.17
CA ARG A 145 -8.09 5.70 12.34
C ARG A 145 -7.39 6.02 13.65
N ILE A 146 -7.30 7.29 14.03
CA ILE A 146 -6.76 7.71 15.33
C ILE A 146 -7.57 7.08 16.45
N ARG A 147 -8.91 7.20 16.42
CA ARG A 147 -9.81 6.63 17.41
C ARG A 147 -9.60 5.12 17.59
N MET A 148 -9.58 4.36 16.50
CA MET A 148 -9.34 2.91 16.53
C MET A 148 -7.99 2.55 17.17
N VAL A 149 -6.93 3.27 16.82
CA VAL A 149 -5.59 3.04 17.39
C VAL A 149 -5.56 3.38 18.88
N MET A 150 -6.19 4.48 19.31
CA MET A 150 -6.27 4.83 20.72
C MET A 150 -7.05 3.79 21.53
N GLU A 151 -8.18 3.29 21.00
CA GLU A 151 -8.96 2.22 21.62
C GLU A 151 -8.12 0.95 21.79
N TYR A 152 -7.38 0.55 20.74
CA TYR A 152 -6.46 -0.58 20.80
C TYR A 152 -5.36 -0.40 21.87
N ILE A 153 -4.78 0.79 21.97
CA ILE A 153 -3.77 1.12 23.00
C ILE A 153 -4.39 0.98 24.40
N HIS A 154 -5.54 1.59 24.65
CA HIS A 154 -6.24 1.48 25.93
C HIS A 154 -6.67 0.05 26.27
N PHE A 155 -6.89 -0.80 25.28
CA PHE A 155 -7.19 -2.21 25.53
C PHE A 155 -5.94 -3.02 25.89
N TYR A 156 -4.85 -2.92 25.12
CA TYR A 156 -3.68 -3.79 25.29
C TYR A 156 -2.65 -3.28 26.31
N MET A 157 -2.36 -1.98 26.32
CA MET A 157 -1.23 -1.44 27.09
C MET A 157 -1.42 -1.51 28.62
N PRO A 158 -2.62 -1.37 29.21
CA PRO A 158 -2.80 -1.52 30.66
C PRO A 158 -2.38 -2.88 31.22
N ARG A 159 -2.25 -3.91 30.37
CA ARG A 159 -1.75 -5.24 30.79
C ARG A 159 -0.27 -5.24 31.14
N ILE A 160 0.49 -4.22 30.71
CA ILE A 160 1.95 -4.11 30.81
C ILE A 160 2.45 -2.72 31.28
N ALA A 161 1.58 -1.72 31.39
CA ALA A 161 1.95 -0.35 31.77
C ALA A 161 0.90 0.25 32.72
N ASP A 162 1.34 1.22 33.54
CA ASP A 162 0.45 2.03 34.38
C ASP A 162 -0.30 3.10 33.56
N GLU A 163 -1.33 3.69 34.14
CA GLU A 163 -2.17 4.70 33.49
C GLU A 163 -1.37 5.87 32.92
N GLU A 164 -0.39 6.38 33.68
CA GLU A 164 0.41 7.52 33.24
C GLU A 164 1.27 7.16 32.02
N THR A 165 1.85 5.96 32.01
CA THR A 165 2.63 5.45 30.89
C THR A 165 1.73 5.17 29.67
N VAL A 166 0.53 4.62 29.87
CA VAL A 166 -0.46 4.43 28.79
C VAL A 166 -0.85 5.78 28.16
N ASN A 167 -1.14 6.79 28.98
CA ASN A 167 -1.44 8.15 28.52
C ASN A 167 -0.28 8.75 27.72
N HIS A 168 0.96 8.52 28.18
CA HIS A 168 2.16 8.93 27.44
C HIS A 168 2.25 8.21 26.08
N ILE A 169 2.06 6.89 26.04
CA ILE A 169 2.04 6.11 24.79
C ILE A 169 1.00 6.66 23.82
N CYS A 170 -0.24 6.90 24.28
CA CYS A 170 -1.31 7.49 23.45
C CYS A 170 -0.86 8.83 22.84
N LYS A 171 -0.25 9.71 23.62
CA LYS A 171 0.23 11.02 23.15
C LYS A 171 1.34 10.89 22.10
N GLU A 172 2.33 10.04 22.35
CA GLU A 172 3.47 9.85 21.46
C GLU A 172 3.04 9.17 20.15
N VAL A 173 2.13 8.19 20.21
CA VAL A 173 1.56 7.54 19.02
C VAL A 173 0.69 8.53 18.23
N ASN A 174 -0.17 9.33 18.89
CA ASN A 174 -0.98 10.33 18.20
C ASN A 174 -0.10 11.32 17.41
N SER A 175 0.98 11.78 18.04
CA SER A 175 1.93 12.70 17.40
C SER A 175 2.60 12.05 16.19
N TRP A 176 2.96 10.77 16.29
CA TRP A 176 3.54 10.00 15.20
C TRP A 176 2.55 9.75 14.05
N MET A 177 1.29 9.44 14.34
CA MET A 177 0.24 9.29 13.34
C MET A 177 0.02 10.56 12.52
N ASN A 178 0.17 11.72 13.15
CA ASN A 178 0.06 13.02 12.51
C ASN A 178 1.33 13.45 11.75
N LEU A 179 2.50 12.94 12.14
CA LEU A 179 3.78 13.27 11.53
C LEU A 179 4.73 12.06 11.53
N HIS A 180 4.93 11.45 10.36
CA HIS A 180 5.77 10.25 10.23
C HIS A 180 7.25 10.47 10.59
N THR A 181 7.75 11.71 10.60
CA THR A 181 9.12 12.07 11.01
C THR A 181 9.22 12.37 12.52
N TYR A 182 8.10 12.32 13.25
CA TYR A 182 8.06 12.54 14.69
C TYR A 182 8.97 11.55 15.42
N LYS A 183 9.67 12.05 16.44
CA LYS A 183 10.52 11.25 17.32
C LYS A 183 9.89 11.23 18.71
N PRO A 184 9.49 10.04 19.21
CA PRO A 184 8.80 9.98 20.48
C PRO A 184 9.73 10.30 21.64
N LYS A 185 9.15 10.83 22.70
CA LYS A 185 9.83 10.93 24.00
C LYS A 185 9.88 9.55 24.65
N PRO A 186 11.04 9.13 25.19
CA PRO A 186 11.19 7.81 25.78
C PRO A 186 10.31 7.66 27.02
N ILE A 187 9.79 6.46 27.23
CA ILE A 187 9.19 6.05 28.50
C ILE A 187 10.33 5.89 29.51
N THR A 188 10.25 6.63 30.61
CA THR A 188 11.25 6.63 31.67
C THR A 188 10.89 5.70 32.83
N ARG A 189 9.61 5.36 32.97
CA ARG A 189 9.10 4.45 33.99
C ARG A 189 9.28 3.01 33.57
N ARG A 190 9.45 2.11 34.55
CA ARG A 190 9.44 0.67 34.28
C ARG A 190 8.02 0.22 33.96
N LEU A 191 7.92 -0.72 33.03
CA LEU A 191 6.69 -1.44 32.76
C LEU A 191 6.24 -2.24 33.99
N THR A 192 4.94 -2.43 34.14
CA THR A 192 4.35 -3.14 35.29
C THR A 192 4.59 -4.65 35.24
N LYS A 193 5.02 -5.16 34.09
CA LYS A 193 5.46 -6.55 33.88
C LYS A 193 6.79 -6.57 33.15
N GLU A 194 7.62 -7.54 33.50
CA GLU A 194 8.77 -7.90 32.68
C GLU A 194 8.29 -8.55 31.39
N ILE A 195 8.62 -7.91 30.26
CA ILE A 195 8.26 -8.38 28.93
C ILE A 195 9.48 -8.44 28.05
N THR A 196 9.50 -9.38 27.13
CA THR A 196 10.47 -9.37 26.02
C THR A 196 10.08 -8.27 25.04
N ASN A 197 10.97 -7.98 24.08
CA ASN A 197 10.69 -6.99 23.04
C ASN A 197 9.68 -7.47 21.98
N ILE A 198 9.32 -8.76 21.93
CA ILE A 198 8.44 -9.33 20.89
C ILE A 198 7.02 -8.74 20.95
N PRO A 199 6.32 -8.72 22.11
CA PRO A 199 5.01 -8.04 22.20
C PRO A 199 5.04 -6.58 21.75
N LEU A 200 6.12 -5.85 22.01
CA LEU A 200 6.26 -4.45 21.60
C LEU A 200 6.50 -4.29 20.09
N ARG A 201 7.14 -5.27 19.45
CA ARG A 201 7.23 -5.34 17.98
C ARG A 201 5.85 -5.57 17.36
N HIS A 202 5.05 -6.46 17.94
CA HIS A 202 3.68 -6.70 17.50
C HIS A 202 2.83 -5.45 17.68
N PHE A 203 2.96 -4.79 18.83
CA PHE A 203 2.29 -3.53 19.12
C PHE A 203 2.53 -2.47 18.02
N VAL A 204 3.79 -2.15 17.71
CA VAL A 204 4.09 -1.12 16.70
C VAL A 204 3.62 -1.55 15.32
N TRP A 205 3.71 -2.83 14.98
CA TRP A 205 3.22 -3.37 13.73
C TRP A 205 1.70 -3.20 13.62
N ASN A 206 0.95 -3.71 14.59
CA ASN A 206 -0.51 -3.70 14.60
C ASN A 206 -1.06 -2.27 14.44
N ILE A 207 -0.56 -1.29 15.20
CA ILE A 207 -1.06 0.09 15.11
C ILE A 207 -0.72 0.72 13.75
N SER A 208 0.50 0.52 13.24
CA SER A 208 0.95 1.18 12.02
C SER A 208 0.33 0.59 10.75
N GLU A 209 -0.21 -0.63 10.80
CA GLU A 209 -1.06 -1.17 9.74
C GLU A 209 -2.38 -0.41 9.59
N ARG A 210 -2.83 0.33 10.61
CA ARG A 210 -4.07 1.14 10.58
C ARG A 210 -3.86 2.59 10.18
N PHE A 211 -2.63 3.00 9.91
CA PHE A 211 -2.34 4.39 9.56
C PHE A 211 -2.76 4.71 8.13
N MET A 212 -3.26 5.93 7.90
CA MET A 212 -3.79 6.38 6.60
C MET A 212 -2.74 6.29 5.47
N TYR A 213 -1.55 6.88 5.69
CA TYR A 213 -0.50 6.93 4.68
C TYR A 213 0.61 5.89 4.93
N LYS A 214 0.26 4.61 4.87
CA LYS A 214 1.13 3.46 5.16
C LYS A 214 2.53 3.51 4.54
N LYS A 215 2.67 4.08 3.34
CA LYS A 215 3.96 4.23 2.62
C LYS A 215 5.06 4.96 3.42
N TYR A 216 4.69 5.85 4.34
CA TYR A 216 5.66 6.59 5.16
C TYR A 216 6.13 5.81 6.39
N TYR A 217 5.36 4.81 6.81
CA TYR A 217 5.61 3.99 7.98
C TYR A 217 6.24 2.67 7.55
N ASN A 218 7.43 2.74 6.95
CA ASN A 218 8.20 1.57 6.57
C ASN A 218 8.84 0.89 7.80
N GLY A 219 9.48 -0.27 7.60
CA GLY A 219 10.07 -1.02 8.70
C GLY A 219 11.10 -0.24 9.52
N ASP A 220 11.93 0.58 8.88
CA ASP A 220 12.92 1.40 9.59
C ASP A 220 12.24 2.48 10.43
N ASN A 221 11.19 3.11 9.91
CA ASN A 221 10.41 4.13 10.63
C ASN A 221 9.77 3.53 11.89
N ARG A 222 9.08 2.39 11.74
CA ARG A 222 8.45 1.64 12.85
C ARG A 222 9.48 1.20 13.90
N ALA A 223 10.59 0.63 13.46
CA ALA A 223 11.64 0.13 14.35
C ALA A 223 12.32 1.26 15.14
N ARG A 224 12.60 2.40 14.49
CA ARG A 224 13.17 3.57 15.17
C ARG A 224 12.19 4.19 16.16
N PHE A 225 10.90 4.26 15.81
CA PHE A 225 9.86 4.77 16.70
C PHE A 225 9.78 3.92 17.97
N ILE A 226 9.59 2.60 17.85
CA ILE A 226 9.42 1.75 19.02
C ILE A 226 10.68 1.66 19.89
N LYS A 227 11.88 1.63 19.26
CA LYS A 227 13.15 1.66 19.99
C LYS A 227 13.35 2.97 20.76
N ALA A 228 12.92 4.10 20.19
CA ALA A 228 13.00 5.39 20.88
C ALA A 228 11.96 5.52 22.01
N LEU A 229 10.77 4.94 21.84
CA LEU A 229 9.70 4.96 22.84
C LEU A 229 9.99 4.03 24.03
N PHE A 230 10.55 2.84 23.78
CA PHE A 230 10.89 1.82 24.78
C PHE A 230 12.40 1.52 24.79
N PRO A 231 13.25 2.49 25.18
CA PRO A 231 14.70 2.34 25.04
C PRO A 231 15.28 1.21 25.91
N HIS A 232 14.66 0.92 27.05
CA HIS A 232 15.11 -0.13 27.98
C HIS A 232 14.86 -1.53 27.40
N GLU A 233 13.67 -1.78 26.86
CA GLU A 233 13.26 -3.08 26.30
C GLU A 233 13.99 -3.39 24.99
N PHE A 234 14.54 -2.38 24.32
CA PHE A 234 15.27 -2.50 23.05
C PHE A 234 16.75 -2.12 23.13
N ALA A 235 17.32 -1.97 24.34
CA ALA A 235 18.69 -1.52 24.54
C ALA A 235 19.70 -2.31 23.69
N ASP A 236 19.63 -3.64 23.78
CA ASP A 236 20.54 -4.57 23.12
C ASP A 236 20.03 -5.11 21.77
N THR A 237 18.95 -4.53 21.23
CA THR A 237 18.35 -5.00 19.97
C THR A 237 18.60 -4.01 18.85
N ASP A 238 19.28 -4.42 17.79
CA ASP A 238 19.51 -3.56 16.62
C ASP A 238 18.26 -3.35 15.77
N ILE A 239 18.26 -2.29 14.95
CA ILE A 239 17.11 -1.92 14.11
C ILE A 239 16.74 -3.01 13.10
N ALA A 240 17.70 -3.73 12.53
CA ALA A 240 17.42 -4.77 11.55
C ALA A 240 16.69 -5.95 12.20
N THR A 241 17.08 -6.32 13.42
CA THR A 241 16.39 -7.34 14.21
C THR A 241 14.97 -6.92 14.60
N ILE A 242 14.77 -5.65 14.99
CA ILE A 242 13.43 -5.13 15.37
C ILE A 242 12.44 -5.23 14.21
N LYS A 243 12.90 -5.05 12.96
CA LYS A 243 12.06 -5.12 11.75
C LYS A 243 11.41 -6.48 11.51
N ASN A 244 11.88 -7.52 12.18
CA ASN A 244 11.20 -8.82 12.20
C ASN A 244 9.98 -8.73 13.12
N PHE A 245 8.96 -7.99 12.67
CA PHE A 245 7.78 -7.66 13.48
C PHE A 245 6.85 -8.84 13.68
N LYS A 246 6.85 -9.82 12.77
CA LYS A 246 5.89 -10.93 12.76
C LYS A 246 6.43 -12.23 13.38
N VAL A 247 7.36 -12.14 14.33
CA VAL A 247 7.92 -13.33 14.98
C VAL A 247 6.92 -13.87 15.98
N GLU A 248 6.30 -15.00 15.69
CA GLU A 248 5.27 -15.59 16.55
C GLU A 248 5.88 -16.48 17.66
N PRO A 249 5.78 -16.08 18.94
CA PRO A 249 6.02 -17.00 20.04
C PRO A 249 4.74 -17.79 20.35
N LEU A 250 4.87 -18.96 20.96
CA LEU A 250 3.75 -19.82 21.39
C LEU A 250 2.71 -19.09 22.27
N LYS A 251 3.12 -18.04 23.00
CA LYS A 251 2.24 -17.18 23.79
C LYS A 251 2.84 -15.77 23.87
N THR A 252 2.11 -14.74 23.45
CA THR A 252 2.49 -13.33 23.57
C THR A 252 1.41 -12.53 24.27
N LEU A 253 1.80 -11.51 25.04
CA LEU A 253 0.87 -10.58 25.71
C LEU A 253 0.14 -9.68 24.71
N ILE A 254 0.75 -9.45 23.56
CA ILE A 254 0.18 -8.69 22.45
C ILE A 254 0.31 -9.57 21.20
N PRO A 255 -0.76 -10.22 20.74
CA PRO A 255 -0.75 -11.01 19.51
C PRO A 255 -0.60 -10.12 18.28
N ILE A 256 -0.14 -10.69 17.17
CA ILE A 256 -0.23 -10.02 15.87
C ILE A 256 -1.70 -9.92 15.50
N ASP A 257 -2.08 -8.76 14.99
CA ASP A 257 -3.44 -8.47 14.57
C ASP A 257 -3.40 -7.91 13.13
N GLU A 258 -3.68 -8.80 12.17
CA GLU A 258 -3.68 -8.47 10.74
C GLU A 258 -5.05 -7.98 10.29
N PRO A 259 -5.14 -6.84 9.57
CA PRO A 259 -6.40 -6.38 9.00
C PRO A 259 -6.92 -7.33 7.91
N GLU A 260 -8.20 -7.68 7.95
CA GLU A 260 -8.84 -8.61 7.01
C GLU A 260 -9.63 -7.87 5.92
N ASN A 261 -9.44 -8.24 4.65
CA ASN A 261 -10.29 -7.81 3.53
C ASN A 261 -10.48 -6.28 3.39
N GLY A 262 -9.48 -5.48 3.80
CA GLY A 262 -9.56 -4.02 3.79
C GLY A 262 -10.32 -3.42 4.97
N ASN A 263 -10.85 -4.24 5.88
CA ASN A 263 -11.28 -3.79 7.20
C ASN A 263 -10.05 -3.51 8.08
N LEU A 264 -10.06 -2.36 8.75
CA LEU A 264 -8.99 -1.86 9.60
C LEU A 264 -9.25 -2.11 11.08
N ASP A 265 -10.44 -2.63 11.42
CA ASP A 265 -10.81 -2.98 12.77
C ASP A 265 -9.77 -3.89 13.42
N PHE A 266 -9.62 -3.73 14.73
CA PHE A 266 -8.83 -4.65 15.55
C PHE A 266 -9.69 -5.83 15.99
N HIS A 267 -9.05 -6.99 16.14
CA HIS A 267 -9.68 -8.21 16.61
C HIS A 267 -9.62 -8.23 18.14
N TYR A 268 -10.78 -8.05 18.74
CA TYR A 268 -10.94 -8.13 20.18
C TYR A 268 -11.53 -9.50 20.58
N PRO A 269 -11.15 -10.04 21.75
CA PRO A 269 -11.82 -11.19 22.36
C PRO A 269 -13.34 -11.00 22.50
N ALA A 270 -14.09 -12.09 22.46
CA ALA A 270 -15.57 -12.06 22.46
C ALA A 270 -16.20 -11.44 23.74
N ASP A 271 -15.46 -11.41 24.84
CA ASP A 271 -15.83 -10.78 26.11
C ASP A 271 -15.52 -9.27 26.16
N TYR A 272 -14.86 -8.72 25.15
CA TYR A 272 -14.62 -7.28 25.05
C TYR A 272 -15.91 -6.54 24.66
N VAL A 273 -16.45 -5.77 25.60
CA VAL A 273 -17.54 -4.84 25.34
C VAL A 273 -16.92 -3.50 24.94
N ARG A 274 -17.01 -3.16 23.65
CA ARG A 274 -16.69 -1.81 23.18
C ARG A 274 -17.68 -0.85 23.84
N GLU A 275 -17.19 0.06 24.69
CA GLU A 275 -18.02 1.14 25.19
C GLU A 275 -18.49 1.96 23.98
N LYS A 276 -19.78 1.84 23.65
CA LYS A 276 -20.42 2.76 22.71
C LYS A 276 -20.45 4.11 23.40
N GLN A 277 -19.50 4.98 23.06
CA GLN A 277 -19.59 6.37 23.49
C GLN A 277 -20.70 7.07 22.70
N ILE A 278 -21.58 7.72 23.47
CA ILE A 278 -22.74 8.52 23.04
C ILE A 278 -22.28 9.72 22.24
#